data_AF-Q12UG0-F1
#
_entry.id   AF-Q12UG0-F1
#
_cell.length_a   1.000
_cell.length_b   1.000
_cell.length_c   1.000
_cell.angle_alpha   90.00
_cell.angle_beta   90.00
_cell.angle_gamma   90.00
#
_symmetry.space_group_name_H-M   'P 1'
#
loop_
_entity.id
_entity.type
_entity.pdbx_description
1 polymer ?
#
loop_
_entity_poly.entity_id
_entity_poly.type
_entity_poly.pdbx_seq_one_letter_code
_entity_poly.pdbx_strand_id
1 'polypeptide(L)' 'MSREFDSKIYSMRNLSETMFSVLKRKYGENLRARKYRNQVKEVKFKVILHNLDRFVKTVFLVWMRISTEPVFT' A
#
# COMPACT_ATOMS: atom_id res chain seq x y z
N MET A 1 33.27 -2.82 -8.62
CA MET A 1 32.45 -1.98 -9.53
C MET A 1 31.36 -1.31 -8.70
N SER A 2 31.68 -0.19 -8.07
CA SER A 2 30.73 0.66 -7.37
C SER A 2 29.88 1.37 -8.42
N ARG A 3 28.68 0.83 -8.69
CA ARG A 3 27.66 1.59 -9.40
C ARG A 3 27.36 2.80 -8.52
N GLU A 4 27.61 4.00 -9.00
CA GLU A 4 27.21 5.22 -8.29
C GLU A 4 25.69 5.15 -8.10
N PHE A 5 25.27 4.80 -6.89
CA PHE A 5 23.86 4.81 -6.55
C PHE A 5 23.46 6.25 -6.33
N ASP A 6 22.42 6.68 -7.05
CA ASP A 6 21.76 7.95 -6.78
C ASP A 6 21.31 7.96 -5.30
N SER A 7 21.92 8.85 -4.52
CA SER A 7 21.72 8.93 -3.08
C SER A 7 20.28 9.25 -2.70
N LYS A 8 19.57 9.98 -3.57
CA LYS A 8 18.15 10.32 -3.41
C LYS A 8 17.27 9.09 -3.63
N ILE A 9 17.54 8.29 -4.66
CA ILE A 9 16.84 7.01 -4.89
C ILE A 9 17.10 6.05 -3.73
N TYR A 10 18.35 5.97 -3.25
CA TYR A 10 18.71 5.09 -2.14
C TYR A 10 17.99 5.47 -0.84
N SER A 11 17.86 6.77 -0.56
CA SER A 11 17.13 7.28 0.62
C SER A 11 15.66 6.84 0.62
N MET A 12 15.01 6.77 -0.55
CA MET A 12 13.60 6.36 -0.68
C MET A 12 13.34 4.86 -0.46
N ARG A 13 14.40 4.04 -0.33
CA ARG A 13 14.26 2.59 -0.10
C ARG A 13 13.49 2.26 1.18
N ASN A 14 13.66 3.07 2.22
CA ASN A 14 12.98 2.90 3.51
C ASN A 14 11.45 2.91 3.36
N LEU A 15 10.90 3.70 2.44
CA LEU A 15 9.47 3.79 2.17
C LEU A 15 8.93 2.48 1.59
N SER A 16 9.65 1.92 0.61
CA SER A 16 9.30 0.64 0.00
C SER A 16 9.36 -0.50 1.02
N GLU A 17 10.46 -0.58 1.79
CA GLU A 17 10.62 -1.60 2.84
C GLU A 17 9.54 -1.49 3.93
N THR A 18 9.21 -0.26 4.34
CA THR A 18 8.12 0.01 5.29
C THR A 18 6.78 -0.46 4.74
N MET A 19 6.46 -0.12 3.48
CA MET A 19 5.21 -0.54 2.85
C MET A 19 5.10 -2.06 2.71
N PHE A 20 6.18 -2.75 2.32
CA PHE A 20 6.19 -4.20 2.29
C PHE A 20 6.06 -4.82 3.68
N SER A 21 6.66 -4.22 4.71
CA SER A 21 6.49 -4.64 6.10
C SER A 21 5.03 -4.53 6.56
N VAL A 22 4.37 -3.41 6.25
CA VAL A 22 2.93 -3.22 6.53
C VAL A 22 2.07 -4.27 5.80
N LEU A 23 2.33 -4.52 4.52
CA LEU A 23 1.59 -5.52 3.74
C LEU A 23 1.74 -6.93 4.32
N LYS A 24 2.95 -7.34 4.71
CA LYS A 24 3.19 -8.65 5.32
C LYS A 24 2.48 -8.81 6.66
N ARG A 25 2.41 -7.76 7.48
CA ARG A 25 1.64 -7.80 8.74
C ARG A 25 0.14 -7.88 8.50
N LYS A 26 -0.39 -7.19 7.49
CA LYS A 26 -1.83 -7.14 7.20
C LYS A 26 -2.36 -8.40 6.51
N TYR A 27 -1.62 -8.96 5.55
CA TYR A 27 -2.07 -10.06 4.71
C TYR A 27 -1.29 -11.37 4.90
N GLY A 28 -0.40 -11.40 5.90
CA GLY A 28 0.52 -12.50 6.13
C GLY A 28 1.74 -12.49 5.19
N GLU A 29 2.85 -13.02 5.70
CA GLU A 29 4.12 -13.14 4.97
C GLU A 29 4.09 -14.26 3.92
N ASN A 30 3.34 -15.33 4.19
CA ASN A 30 3.31 -16.50 3.32
C ASN A 30 2.53 -16.23 2.02
N LEU A 31 3.07 -16.73 0.91
CA LEU A 31 2.42 -16.78 -0.38
C LEU A 31 1.80 -18.16 -0.58
N ARG A 32 0.52 -18.19 -0.94
CA ARG A 32 -0.23 -19.45 -1.05
C ARG A 32 -0.07 -20.09 -2.43
N ALA A 33 0.26 -19.29 -3.44
CA ALA A 33 0.50 -19.77 -4.79
C ALA A 33 1.76 -20.67 -4.90
N ARG A 34 1.64 -21.81 -5.59
CA ARG A 34 2.76 -22.73 -5.85
C ARG A 34 3.61 -22.36 -7.07
N LYS A 35 2.99 -21.77 -8.10
CA LYS A 35 3.71 -21.33 -9.31
C LYS A 35 4.24 -19.92 -9.14
N TYR A 36 5.51 -19.68 -9.49
CA TYR A 36 6.14 -18.36 -9.39
C TYR A 36 5.34 -17.23 -10.05
N ARG A 37 4.83 -17.47 -11.27
CA ARG A 37 3.98 -16.48 -11.97
C ARG A 37 2.76 -16.08 -11.15
N ASN A 38 2.18 -17.00 -10.39
CA ASN A 38 1.02 -16.73 -9.55
C ASN A 38 1.41 -16.08 -8.22
N GLN A 39 2.57 -16.41 -7.66
CA GLN A 39 3.14 -15.72 -6.49
C GLN A 39 3.35 -14.22 -6.77
N VAL A 40 3.91 -13.89 -7.93
CA VAL A 40 4.08 -12.49 -8.36
C VAL A 40 2.73 -11.80 -8.51
N LYS A 41 1.72 -12.47 -9.08
CA LYS A 41 0.36 -11.92 -9.17
C LYS A 41 -0.24 -11.70 -7.79
N GLU A 42 -0.09 -12.65 -6.87
CA GLU A 42 -0.59 -12.58 -5.49
C GLU A 42 -0.04 -11.34 -4.78
N VAL A 43 1.28 -11.09 -4.86
CA VAL A 43 1.91 -9.90 -4.27
C VAL A 43 1.36 -8.61 -4.90
N LYS A 44 1.24 -8.55 -6.23
CA LYS A 44 0.66 -7.39 -6.93
C LYS A 44 -0.77 -7.09 -6.47
N PHE A 45 -1.60 -8.12 -6.33
CA PHE A 45 -2.96 -7.97 -5.83
C PHE A 45 -2.99 -7.48 -4.37
N LYS A 46 -2.14 -8.00 -3.49
CA LYS A 46 -2.04 -7.51 -2.10
C LYS A 46 -1.72 -6.00 -2.04
N VAL A 47 -0.83 -5.52 -2.90
CA VAL A 47 -0.50 -4.09 -3.02
C VAL A 47 -1.71 -3.28 -3.52
N ILE A 48 -2.34 -3.69 -4.62
CA ILE A 48 -3.50 -2.98 -5.20
C ILE A 48 -4.65 -2.91 -4.20
N LEU A 49 -4.98 -4.03 -3.54
CA LEU A 49 -6.03 -4.10 -2.54
C LEU A 49 -5.75 -3.19 -1.35
N HIS A 50 -4.50 -3.09 -0.90
CA HIS A 50 -4.14 -2.16 0.18
C HIS A 50 -4.39 -0.69 -0.20
N ASN A 51 -3.99 -0.31 -1.42
CA ASN A 51 -4.20 1.06 -1.89
C ASN A 51 -5.69 1.37 -2.07
N LEU A 52 -6.46 0.41 -2.60
CA LEU A 52 -7.91 0.55 -2.74
C LEU A 52 -8.62 0.67 -1.40
N ASP A 53 -8.29 -0.18 -0.42
CA ASP A 53 -8.82 -0.10 0.95
C ASP A 53 -8.58 1.28 1.57
N ARG A 54 -7.36 1.82 1.42
CA ARG A 54 -7.02 3.16 1.92
C ARG A 54 -7.79 4.26 1.19
N PHE A 55 -7.95 4.14 -0.12
CA PHE A 55 -8.71 5.10 -0.92
C PHE A 55 -10.19 5.15 -0.50
N VAL A 56 -10.85 3.99 -0.42
CA VAL A 56 -12.26 3.90 -0.02
C VAL A 56 -12.48 4.46 1.38
N LYS A 57 -11.61 4.10 2.34
CA LYS A 57 -11.68 4.66 3.71
C LYS A 57 -11.53 6.16 3.73
N THR A 58 -10.59 6.71 2.95
CA THR A 58 -10.36 8.16 2.88
C THR A 58 -11.58 8.87 2.31
N VAL A 59 -12.11 8.38 1.18
CA VAL A 59 -13.31 8.95 0.55
C VAL A 59 -14.51 8.88 1.49
N PHE A 60 -14.73 7.73 2.14
CA PHE A 60 -15.81 7.54 3.09
C PHE A 60 -15.72 8.52 4.27
N LEU A 61 -14.54 8.68 4.86
CA LEU A 61 -14.32 9.63 5.97
C LEU A 61 -14.56 11.07 5.55
N VAL A 62 -14.11 11.47 4.36
CA VAL A 62 -14.35 12.82 3.83
C VAL A 62 -15.85 13.04 3.60
N TRP A 63 -16.56 12.05 3.06
CA TRP A 63 -17.99 12.14 2.80
C TRP A 63 -18.81 12.25 4.11
N MET A 64 -18.49 11.43 5.10
CA MET A 64 -19.07 11.49 6.44
C MET A 64 -18.80 12.84 7.13
N ARG A 65 -17.58 13.39 6.96
CA ARG A 65 -17.22 14.71 7.51
C ARG A 65 -18.02 15.84 6.88
N ILE A 66 -18.17 15.87 5.55
CA ILE A 66 -18.98 16.89 4.87
C ILE A 66 -20.45 16.79 5.32
N SER A 67 -20.97 15.56 5.49
CA SER A 67 -22.35 15.34 5.95
C SER A 67 -22.63 15.79 7.38
N THR A 68 -21.59 16.01 8.21
CA THR A 68 -21.74 16.41 9.62
C THR A 68 -21.61 17.91 9.84
N GLU A 69 -21.35 18.70 8.79
CA GLU A 69 -21.44 20.17 8.89
C GLU A 69 -22.92 20.58 8.87
N PRO A 70 -23.46 21.19 9.94
CA PRO A 70 -24.85 21.63 9.98
C PRO A 70 -25.05 22.80 9.01
N VAL A 71 -25.96 22.63 8.06
CA VAL A 71 -26.44 23.73 7.21
C VAL A 71 -27.33 24.61 8.08
N PHE A 72 -26.75 25.55 8.81
CA PHE A 72 -27.50 26.61 9.48
C PHE A 72 -28.09 27.53 8.40
N THR A 73 -29.37 27.32 8.10
CA THR A 73 -30.21 28.24 7.32
C THR A 73 -30.94 29.17 8.28
#